data_AF-A0A7K4KQP5-F1
#
_entry.id   AF-A0A7K4KQP5-F1
#
_cell.length_a   1.000
_cell.length_b   1.000
_cell.length_c   1.000
_cell.angle_alpha   90.00
_cell.angle_beta   90.00
_cell.angle_gamma   90.00
#
_symmetry.space_group_name_H-M   'P 1'
#
loop_
_entity.id
_entity.type
_entity.pdbx_description
1 polymer ?
#
loop_
_entity_poly.entity_id
_entity_poly.type
_entity_poly.pdbx_seq_one_letter_code
_entity_poly.pdbx_strand_id
1 'polypeptide(L)'
;APPCFVPPAPHLEEAVAARRRALLHPHGDHFTLINVFNAFQQPPRPRAEPALPADNADEGWCRKHGLSGEALRLAGIVRAELLEVMQRIELPVSPPAFGTDSNLLNLQRALISGYFLKVARDIDGSGNYVMLTHKHVAHLSPGCCYRLRRPPPRPPPWVLYHEFTISQDNCLRVVSEIQPQMLVELAPQYYLSNLPPSESRDLLAQLRREEEEEE
;
A
#
# COMPACT_ATOMS: atom_id res chain seq x y z
N ALA A 1 2.45 14.15 2.69
CA ALA A 1 3.86 13.87 2.98
C ALA A 1 4.63 13.83 1.65
N PRO A 2 5.92 14.18 1.61
CA PRO A 2 6.72 14.05 0.40
C PRO A 2 6.81 12.57 -0.04
N PRO A 3 6.96 12.28 -1.34
CA PRO A 3 7.11 10.91 -1.82
C PRO A 3 8.37 10.28 -1.23
N CYS A 4 8.25 9.05 -0.72
CA CYS A 4 9.38 8.33 -0.13
C CYS A 4 10.37 7.81 -1.18
N PHE A 5 9.90 7.53 -2.40
CA PHE A 5 10.71 7.06 -3.51
C PHE A 5 11.28 8.24 -4.30
N VAL A 6 12.59 8.28 -4.44
CA VAL A 6 13.32 9.28 -5.21
C VAL A 6 13.72 8.69 -6.56
N PRO A 7 13.54 9.42 -7.68
CA PRO A 7 14.06 8.98 -8.97
C PRO A 7 15.58 8.81 -8.92
N PRO A 8 16.12 7.61 -9.25
CA PRO A 8 17.56 7.42 -9.31
C PRO A 8 18.16 8.13 -10.53
N ALA A 9 19.48 8.36 -10.50
CA ALA A 9 20.20 8.76 -11.71
C ALA A 9 20.06 7.67 -12.79
N PRO A 10 20.00 8.01 -14.09
CA PRO A 10 19.71 7.04 -15.17
C PRO A 10 20.64 5.82 -15.16
N HIS A 11 21.93 6.02 -14.89
CA HIS A 11 22.93 4.95 -14.85
C HIS A 11 22.79 4.01 -13.63
N LEU A 12 22.02 4.38 -12.61
CA LEU A 12 21.77 3.58 -11.40
C LEU A 12 20.36 2.99 -11.35
N GLU A 13 19.54 3.23 -12.37
CA GLU A 13 18.12 2.91 -12.35
C GLU A 13 17.85 1.42 -12.12
N GLU A 14 18.50 0.54 -12.90
CA GLU A 14 18.31 -0.91 -12.74
C GLU A 14 18.89 -1.42 -11.41
N ALA A 15 20.02 -0.87 -10.95
CA ALA A 15 20.63 -1.27 -9.69
C ALA A 15 19.74 -0.89 -8.49
N VAL A 16 19.14 0.30 -8.52
CA VAL A 16 18.18 0.75 -7.51
C VAL A 16 16.89 -0.05 -7.59
N ALA A 17 16.37 -0.31 -8.79
CA ALA A 17 15.20 -1.14 -9.00
C ALA A 17 15.40 -2.56 -8.44
N ALA A 18 16.54 -3.20 -8.73
CA ALA A 18 16.88 -4.52 -8.21
C ALA A 18 16.90 -4.57 -6.67
N ARG A 19 17.42 -3.52 -6.02
CA ARG A 19 17.43 -3.42 -4.55
C ARG A 19 16.03 -3.17 -3.98
N ARG A 20 15.22 -2.35 -4.65
CA ARG A 20 13.82 -2.12 -4.25
C ARG A 20 12.97 -3.37 -4.38
N ARG A 21 13.24 -4.24 -5.37
CA ARG A 21 12.52 -5.52 -5.55
C ARG A 21 12.53 -6.38 -4.29
N ALA A 22 13.61 -6.36 -3.51
CA ALA A 22 13.72 -7.10 -2.25
C ALA A 22 12.82 -6.56 -1.12
N LEU A 23 12.32 -5.33 -1.24
CA LEU A 23 11.43 -4.69 -0.26
C LEU A 23 9.95 -4.79 -0.67
N LEU A 24 9.67 -5.17 -1.92
CA LEU A 24 8.31 -5.28 -2.44
C LEU A 24 7.54 -6.38 -1.72
N HIS A 25 6.32 -6.05 -1.30
CA HIS A 25 5.41 -7.00 -0.71
C HIS A 25 4.40 -7.51 -1.76
N PRO A 26 4.04 -8.81 -1.76
CA PRO A 26 3.13 -9.37 -2.75
C PRO A 26 1.72 -8.76 -2.71
N HIS A 27 1.24 -8.35 -1.54
CA HIS A 27 -0.13 -7.84 -1.35
C HIS A 27 -0.30 -6.33 -1.56
N GLY A 28 0.76 -5.60 -1.93
CA GLY A 28 0.62 -4.20 -2.32
C GLY A 28 1.71 -3.25 -1.88
N ASP A 29 1.55 -2.01 -2.34
CA ASP A 29 2.44 -0.89 -2.06
C ASP A 29 2.33 -0.44 -0.60
N HIS A 30 1.15 -0.48 0.02
CA HIS A 30 1.01 -0.10 1.45
C HIS A 30 1.88 -1.00 2.35
N PHE A 31 1.88 -2.31 2.07
CA PHE A 31 2.74 -3.27 2.75
C PHE A 31 4.22 -3.06 2.41
N THR A 32 4.51 -2.71 1.16
CA THR A 32 5.87 -2.34 0.73
C THR A 32 6.38 -1.12 1.50
N LEU A 33 5.54 -0.10 1.74
CA LEU A 33 5.91 1.07 2.53
C LEU A 33 6.22 0.70 3.99
N ILE A 34 5.45 -0.23 4.58
CA ILE A 34 5.73 -0.78 5.92
C ILE A 34 7.09 -1.50 5.91
N ASN A 35 7.37 -2.34 4.91
CA ASN A 35 8.67 -3.02 4.79
C ASN A 35 9.82 -2.03 4.67
N VAL A 36 9.67 -0.98 3.86
CA VAL A 36 10.67 0.07 3.69
C VAL A 36 10.94 0.80 5.01
N PHE A 37 9.88 1.20 5.73
CA PHE A 37 10.01 1.87 7.01
C PHE A 37 10.65 0.97 8.06
N ASN A 38 10.24 -0.29 8.15
CA ASN A 38 10.82 -1.26 9.08
C ASN A 38 12.30 -1.51 8.78
N ALA A 39 12.68 -1.64 7.50
CA ALA A 39 14.07 -1.80 7.10
C ALA A 39 14.93 -0.56 7.39
N PHE A 40 14.35 0.63 7.30
CA PHE A 40 15.01 1.89 7.65
C PHE A 40 15.25 2.01 9.17
N GLN A 41 14.32 1.54 9.99
CA GLN A 41 14.43 1.58 11.46
C GLN A 41 15.39 0.51 12.04
N GLN A 42 15.83 -0.47 11.24
CA GLN A 42 16.78 -1.47 11.72
C GLN A 42 18.16 -0.83 11.95
N PRO A 43 18.79 -1.09 13.11
CA PRO A 43 20.12 -0.56 13.36
C PRO A 43 21.12 -1.08 12.31
N PRO A 44 22.09 -0.27 11.87
CA PRO A 44 23.08 -0.71 10.91
C PRO A 44 23.81 -1.93 11.46
N ARG A 45 23.85 -3.02 10.68
CA ARG A 45 24.64 -4.22 11.05
C ARG A 45 26.06 -3.80 11.39
N PRO A 46 26.69 -4.38 12.43
CA PRO A 46 28.08 -4.07 12.77
C PRO A 46 28.94 -4.34 11.54
N ARG A 47 29.51 -3.28 10.97
CA ARG A 47 30.49 -3.37 9.89
C ARG A 47 31.82 -3.80 10.49
N ALA A 48 32.60 -4.57 9.74
CA ALA A 48 33.98 -4.93 10.10
C ALA A 48 34.97 -3.75 9.96
N GLU A 49 34.49 -2.56 9.62
CA GLU A 49 35.30 -1.35 9.37
C GLU A 49 34.77 -0.16 10.19
N PRO A 50 35.64 0.81 10.54
CA PRO A 50 35.28 1.91 11.43
C PRO A 50 34.10 2.70 10.85
N ALA A 51 32.99 2.73 11.58
CA ALA A 51 31.76 3.38 11.15
C ALA A 51 31.93 4.91 11.09
N LEU A 52 31.49 5.52 9.99
CA LEU A 52 31.10 6.93 9.97
C LEU A 52 30.04 7.17 11.06
N PRO A 53 29.94 8.40 11.61
CA PRO A 53 28.93 8.74 12.62
C PRO A 53 27.52 8.30 12.19
N ALA A 54 26.72 7.84 13.17
CA ALA A 54 25.42 7.20 12.97
C ALA A 54 24.48 8.01 12.06
N ASP A 55 24.57 9.34 12.10
CA ASP A 55 23.78 10.26 11.26
C ASP A 55 23.99 10.07 9.74
N ASN A 56 25.13 9.51 9.32
CA ASN A 56 25.46 9.28 7.89
C ASN A 56 25.17 7.85 7.42
N ALA A 57 24.93 6.90 8.33
CA ALA A 57 24.69 5.50 7.97
C ALA A 57 23.33 5.33 7.27
N ASP A 58 22.32 6.03 7.77
CA ASP A 58 20.93 6.01 7.28
C ASP A 58 20.81 6.65 5.90
N GLU A 59 21.57 7.72 5.65
CA GLU A 59 21.64 8.37 4.33
C GLU A 59 22.28 7.47 3.28
N GLY A 60 23.28 6.67 3.66
CA GLY A 60 23.89 5.68 2.78
C GLY A 60 22.92 4.59 2.35
N TRP A 61 22.11 4.06 3.27
CA TRP A 61 21.10 3.05 2.95
C TRP A 61 19.98 3.64 2.07
N CYS A 62 19.49 4.84 2.40
CA CYS A 62 18.46 5.53 1.63
C CYS A 62 18.93 5.78 0.19
N ARG A 63 20.13 6.33 0.01
CA ARG A 63 20.72 6.56 -1.32
C ARG A 63 20.85 5.26 -2.12
N LYS A 64 21.29 4.18 -1.47
CA LYS A 64 21.46 2.86 -2.11
C LYS A 64 20.14 2.30 -2.67
N HIS A 65 19.01 2.60 -2.03
CA HIS A 65 17.67 2.15 -2.42
C HIS A 65 16.83 3.25 -3.13
N GLY A 66 17.42 4.43 -3.39
CA GLY A 66 16.73 5.58 -3.96
C GLY A 66 15.58 6.08 -3.08
N LEU A 67 15.75 6.12 -1.77
CA LEU A 67 14.72 6.56 -0.83
C LEU A 67 15.07 7.94 -0.27
N SER A 68 14.06 8.71 0.11
CA SER A 68 14.24 9.97 0.83
C SER A 68 14.41 9.69 2.32
N GLY A 69 15.65 9.87 2.82
CA GLY A 69 15.93 9.75 4.25
C GLY A 69 15.17 10.79 5.09
N GLU A 70 14.97 12.00 4.55
CA GLU A 70 14.14 13.03 5.16
C GLU A 70 12.68 12.57 5.33
N ALA A 71 12.08 12.01 4.27
CA ALA A 71 10.71 11.53 4.33
C ALA A 71 10.54 10.39 5.35
N LEU A 72 11.52 9.50 5.46
CA LEU A 72 11.51 8.38 6.41
C LEU A 72 11.73 8.83 7.86
N ARG A 73 12.62 9.81 8.10
CA ARG A 73 12.78 10.45 9.41
C ARG A 73 11.48 11.14 9.84
N LEU A 74 10.87 11.92 8.95
CA LEU A 74 9.58 12.55 9.20
C LEU A 74 8.48 11.53 9.52
N ALA A 75 8.42 10.41 8.77
CA ALA A 75 7.48 9.34 9.07
C ALA A 75 7.70 8.74 10.47
N GLY A 76 8.95 8.65 10.93
CA GLY A 76 9.28 8.22 12.29
C GLY A 76 8.75 9.17 13.36
N ILE A 77 8.93 10.48 13.15
CA ILE A 77 8.42 11.54 14.05
C ILE A 77 6.88 11.48 14.11
N VAL A 78 6.21 11.51 12.96
CA VAL A 78 4.74 11.46 12.88
C VAL A 78 4.20 10.18 13.54
N ARG A 79 4.87 9.04 13.35
CA ARG A 79 4.47 7.78 14.00
C ARG A 79 4.57 7.88 15.53
N ALA A 80 5.63 8.52 16.06
CA ALA A 80 5.78 8.72 17.50
C ALA A 80 4.69 9.63 18.07
N GLU A 81 4.41 10.75 17.39
CA GLU A 81 3.33 11.67 17.78
C GLU A 81 1.95 10.98 17.78
N LEU A 82 1.65 10.19 16.74
CA LEU A 82 0.41 9.42 16.67
C LEU A 82 0.31 8.41 17.81
N LEU A 83 1.42 7.75 18.18
CA LEU A 83 1.45 6.81 19.30
C LEU A 83 1.17 7.51 20.63
N GLU A 84 1.75 8.69 20.86
CA GLU A 84 1.49 9.50 22.06
C GLU A 84 0.02 9.90 22.15
N VAL A 85 -0.59 10.32 21.03
CA VAL A 85 -2.03 10.64 20.97
C VAL A 85 -2.87 9.41 21.30
N MET A 86 -2.57 8.25 20.70
CA MET A 86 -3.27 6.99 20.97
C MET A 86 -3.21 6.62 22.46
N GLN A 87 -2.03 6.73 23.07
CA GLN A 87 -1.84 6.47 24.50
C GLN A 87 -2.64 7.45 25.37
N ARG A 88 -2.66 8.74 24.99
CA ARG A 88 -3.39 9.79 25.72
C ARG A 88 -4.91 9.58 25.71
N ILE A 89 -5.46 9.06 24.61
CA ILE A 89 -6.89 8.74 24.51
C ILE A 89 -7.22 7.31 24.94
N GLU A 90 -6.25 6.61 25.54
CA GLU A 90 -6.38 5.22 26.02
C GLU A 90 -6.80 4.23 24.91
N LEU A 91 -6.42 4.52 23.66
CA LEU A 91 -6.65 3.59 22.55
C LEU A 91 -5.68 2.41 22.66
N PRO A 92 -6.17 1.16 22.63
CA PRO A 92 -5.31 -0.02 22.72
C PRO A 92 -4.26 -0.06 21.60
N VAL A 93 -3.00 -0.27 21.98
CA VAL A 93 -1.88 -0.44 21.03
C VAL A 93 -1.44 -1.90 21.05
N SER A 94 -1.71 -2.61 19.96
CA SER A 94 -1.22 -3.98 19.80
C SER A 94 0.25 -4.00 19.40
N PRO A 95 1.00 -5.05 19.82
CA PRO A 95 2.37 -5.23 19.33
C PRO A 95 2.36 -5.51 17.82
N PRO A 96 3.43 -5.12 17.10
CA PRO A 96 3.49 -5.36 15.66
C PRO A 96 3.58 -6.86 15.36
N ALA A 97 2.58 -7.40 14.64
CA ALA A 97 2.51 -8.82 14.27
C ALA A 97 2.85 -9.04 12.78
N PHE A 98 3.83 -8.29 12.25
CA PHE A 98 4.18 -8.31 10.83
C PHE A 98 4.57 -9.71 10.34
N GLY A 99 4.13 -10.06 9.13
CA GLY A 99 4.44 -11.34 8.48
C GLY A 99 3.52 -12.50 8.84
N THR A 100 2.50 -12.29 9.68
CA THR A 100 1.45 -13.29 9.93
C THR A 100 0.23 -13.07 9.02
N ASP A 101 -0.46 -14.14 8.62
CA ASP A 101 -1.66 -14.06 7.78
C ASP A 101 -2.80 -13.28 8.48
N SER A 102 -2.92 -13.42 9.80
CA SER A 102 -3.88 -12.64 10.59
C SER A 102 -3.56 -11.13 10.51
N ASN A 103 -2.29 -10.74 10.62
CA ASN A 103 -1.91 -9.34 10.51
C ASN A 103 -2.09 -8.79 9.10
N LEU A 104 -1.90 -9.62 8.06
CA LEU A 104 -2.22 -9.25 6.68
C LEU A 104 -3.70 -8.83 6.56
N LEU A 105 -4.61 -9.69 7.02
CA LEU A 105 -6.05 -9.41 7.00
C LEU A 105 -6.39 -8.18 7.84
N ASN A 106 -5.84 -8.06 9.05
CA ASN A 106 -6.07 -6.90 9.92
C ASN A 106 -5.62 -5.58 9.26
N LEU A 107 -4.48 -5.58 8.55
CA LEU A 107 -4.02 -4.42 7.79
C LEU A 107 -4.96 -4.08 6.63
N GLN A 108 -5.42 -5.08 5.87
CA GLN A 108 -6.40 -4.84 4.80
C GLN A 108 -7.70 -4.25 5.34
N ARG A 109 -8.22 -4.81 6.44
CA ARG A 109 -9.42 -4.29 7.11
C ARG A 109 -9.22 -2.84 7.56
N ALA A 110 -8.10 -2.54 8.22
CA ALA A 110 -7.77 -1.18 8.64
C ALA A 110 -7.68 -0.19 7.46
N LEU A 111 -7.06 -0.60 6.36
CA LEU A 111 -6.99 0.21 5.14
C LEU A 111 -8.38 0.48 4.56
N ILE A 112 -9.22 -0.56 4.45
CA ILE A 112 -10.58 -0.43 3.93
C ILE A 112 -11.40 0.52 4.81
N SER A 113 -11.35 0.40 6.14
CA SER A 113 -12.09 1.28 7.04
C SER A 113 -11.79 2.77 6.82
N GLY A 114 -10.55 3.13 6.43
CA GLY A 114 -10.17 4.52 6.13
C GLY A 114 -10.31 4.93 4.66
N TYR A 115 -10.17 3.99 3.74
CA TYR A 115 -10.08 4.24 2.29
C TYR A 115 -11.17 3.52 1.49
N PHE A 116 -12.31 3.19 2.10
CA PHE A 116 -13.41 2.50 1.43
C PHE A 116 -13.98 3.28 0.23
N LEU A 117 -13.70 4.57 0.07
CA LEU A 117 -14.07 5.35 -1.12
C LEU A 117 -13.00 5.34 -2.23
N LYS A 118 -11.85 4.70 -2.00
CA LYS A 118 -10.74 4.66 -2.96
C LYS A 118 -10.49 3.23 -3.41
N VAL A 119 -11.49 2.67 -4.07
CA VAL A 119 -11.47 1.30 -4.60
C VAL A 119 -11.68 1.32 -6.10
N ALA A 120 -10.92 0.47 -6.80
CA ALA A 120 -11.05 0.25 -8.23
C ALA A 120 -11.06 -1.24 -8.54
N ARG A 121 -11.74 -1.60 -9.63
CA ARG A 121 -11.87 -2.98 -10.09
C ARG A 121 -11.45 -3.11 -11.55
N ASP A 122 -10.63 -4.10 -11.84
CA ASP A 122 -10.37 -4.58 -13.20
C ASP A 122 -11.44 -5.63 -13.55
N ILE A 123 -12.30 -5.30 -14.51
CA ILE A 123 -13.49 -6.09 -14.83
C ILE A 123 -13.14 -7.25 -15.77
N ASP A 124 -12.34 -6.97 -16.79
CA ASP A 124 -12.01 -7.90 -17.88
C ASP A 124 -10.60 -8.51 -17.76
N GLY A 125 -9.82 -8.08 -16.77
CA GLY A 125 -8.44 -8.54 -16.57
C GLY A 125 -7.46 -7.91 -17.55
N SER A 126 -7.86 -6.85 -18.25
CA SER A 126 -7.01 -6.12 -19.21
C SER A 126 -6.06 -5.13 -18.53
N GLY A 127 -6.19 -4.91 -17.22
CA GLY A 127 -5.47 -3.88 -16.47
C GLY A 127 -6.11 -2.49 -16.56
N ASN A 128 -7.37 -2.41 -17.03
CA ASN A 128 -8.20 -1.22 -17.01
C ASN A 128 -9.03 -1.19 -15.71
N TYR A 129 -8.55 -0.45 -14.71
CA TYR A 129 -9.24 -0.36 -13.43
C TYR A 129 -10.31 0.74 -13.47
N VAL A 130 -11.56 0.35 -13.24
CA VAL A 130 -12.69 1.26 -13.08
C VAL A 130 -12.80 1.64 -11.60
N MET A 131 -12.63 2.92 -11.29
CA MET A 131 -12.87 3.45 -9.94
C MET A 131 -14.36 3.39 -9.61
N LEU A 132 -14.71 2.80 -8.47
CA LEU A 132 -16.11 2.55 -8.10
C LEU A 132 -16.90 3.83 -7.82
N THR A 133 -16.24 4.86 -7.30
CA THR A 133 -16.88 6.10 -6.84
C THR A 133 -17.21 7.07 -7.98
N HIS A 134 -16.31 7.20 -8.95
CA HIS A 134 -16.43 8.19 -10.03
C HIS A 134 -16.51 7.57 -11.43
N LYS A 135 -16.42 6.24 -11.55
CA LYS A 135 -16.44 5.49 -12.81
C LYS A 135 -15.36 5.90 -13.82
N HIS A 136 -14.31 6.57 -13.36
CA HIS A 136 -13.14 6.86 -14.17
C HIS A 136 -12.28 5.61 -14.37
N VAL A 137 -11.71 5.46 -15.57
CA VAL A 137 -10.76 4.39 -15.88
C VAL A 137 -9.35 4.89 -15.60
N ALA A 138 -8.55 4.05 -14.96
CA ALA A 138 -7.15 4.28 -14.67
C ALA A 138 -6.34 2.97 -14.74
N HIS A 139 -5.02 3.12 -14.83
CA HIS A 139 -4.09 1.99 -14.83
C HIS A 139 -3.25 1.98 -13.56
N LEU A 140 -2.64 0.84 -13.26
CA LEU A 140 -1.63 0.79 -12.21
C LEU A 140 -0.38 1.54 -12.66
N SER A 141 0.08 2.47 -11.81
CA SER A 141 1.32 3.20 -12.03
C SER A 141 2.48 2.25 -12.34
N PRO A 142 3.37 2.56 -13.31
CA PRO A 142 4.55 1.74 -13.63
C PRO A 142 5.43 1.42 -12.41
N GLY A 143 5.41 2.29 -11.40
CA GLY A 143 6.15 2.14 -10.15
C GLY A 143 5.47 1.29 -9.07
N CYS A 144 4.30 0.70 -9.32
CA CYS A 144 3.65 -0.16 -8.32
C CYS A 144 4.34 -1.53 -8.19
N CYS A 145 4.22 -2.15 -7.03
CA CYS A 145 4.81 -3.45 -6.73
C CYS A 145 4.37 -4.55 -7.71
N TYR A 146 3.12 -4.56 -8.17
CA TYR A 146 2.60 -5.54 -9.14
C TYR A 146 3.29 -5.47 -10.50
N ARG A 147 3.84 -4.30 -10.87
CA ARG A 147 4.58 -4.13 -12.13
C ARG A 147 6.08 -4.28 -11.96
N LEU A 148 6.61 -3.93 -10.79
CA LEU A 148 8.05 -3.96 -10.50
C LEU A 148 8.58 -5.34 -10.11
N ARG A 149 7.73 -6.25 -9.61
CA ARG A 149 8.10 -7.63 -9.28
C ARG A 149 8.45 -8.44 -10.53
N ARG A 150 9.34 -9.43 -10.38
CA ARG A 150 9.81 -10.31 -11.46
C ARG A 150 9.71 -11.79 -11.05
N PRO A 151 9.04 -12.67 -11.84
CA PRO A 151 8.18 -12.32 -12.96
C PRO A 151 7.00 -11.43 -12.52
N PRO A 152 6.43 -10.59 -13.41
CA PRO A 152 5.30 -9.76 -13.05
C PRO A 152 4.10 -10.65 -12.73
N PRO A 153 3.53 -10.58 -11.51
CA PRO A 153 2.31 -11.32 -11.19
C PRO A 153 1.14 -10.77 -12.01
N ARG A 154 0.09 -11.58 -12.17
CA ARG A 154 -1.21 -11.06 -12.61
C ARG A 154 -1.68 -10.04 -11.55
N PRO A 155 -2.00 -8.80 -11.94
CA PRO A 155 -2.54 -7.82 -11.01
C PRO A 155 -3.86 -8.29 -10.39
N PRO A 156 -4.12 -7.96 -9.11
CA PRO A 156 -5.36 -8.36 -8.45
C PRO A 156 -6.57 -7.62 -9.05
N PRO A 157 -7.73 -8.28 -9.17
CA PRO A 157 -8.92 -7.67 -9.78
C PRO A 157 -9.50 -6.53 -8.93
N TRP A 158 -9.37 -6.59 -7.61
CA TRP A 158 -9.86 -5.57 -6.69
C TRP A 158 -8.69 -4.92 -5.97
N VAL A 159 -8.60 -3.59 -6.08
CA VAL A 159 -7.54 -2.81 -5.47
C VAL A 159 -8.07 -1.61 -4.71
N LEU A 160 -7.41 -1.33 -3.60
CA LEU A 160 -7.50 -0.08 -2.88
C LEU A 160 -6.32 0.80 -3.26
N TYR A 161 -6.54 2.09 -3.49
CA TYR A 161 -5.50 3.04 -3.88
C TYR A 161 -5.41 4.24 -2.92
N HIS A 162 -4.21 4.78 -2.73
CA HIS A 162 -4.03 6.00 -1.94
C HIS A 162 -4.24 7.26 -2.77
N GLU A 163 -3.69 7.26 -3.98
CA GLU A 163 -3.60 8.42 -4.86
C GLU A 163 -4.10 8.11 -6.26
N PHE A 164 -4.80 9.08 -6.85
CA PHE A 164 -5.20 9.09 -8.25
C PHE A 164 -4.59 10.31 -8.91
N THR A 165 -3.83 10.10 -9.99
CA THR A 165 -3.20 11.18 -10.74
C THR A 165 -3.78 11.25 -12.15
N ILE A 166 -4.28 12.43 -12.52
CA ILE A 166 -4.73 12.76 -13.87
C ILE A 166 -3.52 13.30 -14.64
N SER A 167 -3.05 12.53 -15.63
CA SER A 167 -1.91 12.92 -16.48
C SER A 167 -2.18 12.53 -17.94
N GLN A 168 -1.16 12.25 -18.75
CA GLN A 168 -1.37 11.66 -20.09
C GLN A 168 -2.04 10.29 -19.99
N ASP A 169 -1.66 9.50 -18.98
CA ASP A 169 -2.34 8.27 -18.57
C ASP A 169 -2.85 8.41 -17.13
N ASN A 170 -4.15 8.19 -16.94
CA ASN A 170 -4.76 8.14 -15.62
C ASN A 170 -4.13 6.99 -14.82
N CYS A 171 -3.53 7.30 -13.67
CA CYS A 171 -2.79 6.30 -12.90
C CYS A 171 -3.24 6.24 -11.44
N LEU A 172 -3.37 5.02 -10.93
CA LEU A 172 -3.51 4.71 -9.51
C LEU A 172 -2.12 4.52 -8.90
N ARG A 173 -1.88 5.17 -7.77
CA ARG A 173 -0.62 5.14 -7.02
C ARG A 173 -0.84 4.65 -5.60
N VAL A 174 0.14 3.90 -5.11
CA VAL A 174 0.12 3.19 -3.84
C VAL A 174 -1.12 2.30 -3.77
N VAL A 175 -1.01 1.12 -4.39
CA VAL A 175 -2.13 0.19 -4.57
C VAL A 175 -1.94 -1.08 -3.75
N SER A 176 -3.00 -1.56 -3.10
CA SER A 176 -3.01 -2.86 -2.40
C SER A 176 -4.20 -3.70 -2.80
N GLU A 177 -3.99 -5.01 -2.82
CA GLU A 177 -5.04 -5.99 -3.05
C GLU A 177 -6.04 -5.95 -1.89
N ILE A 178 -7.32 -6.09 -2.21
CA ILE A 178 -8.39 -6.24 -1.23
C ILE A 178 -9.35 -7.34 -1.67
N GLN A 179 -10.03 -7.95 -0.71
CA GLN A 179 -11.14 -8.87 -0.98
C GLN A 179 -12.45 -8.08 -1.00
N PRO A 180 -13.33 -8.29 -1.99
CA PRO A 180 -14.59 -7.57 -2.10
C PRO A 180 -15.54 -7.82 -0.93
N GLN A 181 -15.48 -8.99 -0.29
CA GLN A 181 -16.25 -9.34 0.91
C GLN A 181 -16.05 -8.31 2.04
N MET A 182 -14.79 -7.91 2.27
CA MET A 182 -14.47 -6.92 3.30
C MET A 182 -15.11 -5.54 3.04
N LEU A 183 -15.46 -5.21 1.80
CA LEU A 183 -16.12 -3.94 1.46
C LEU A 183 -17.58 -3.92 1.95
N VAL A 184 -18.29 -5.02 1.73
CA VAL A 184 -19.69 -5.16 2.19
C VAL A 184 -19.76 -5.38 3.70
N GLU A 185 -18.74 -5.98 4.30
CA GLU A 185 -18.65 -6.13 5.75
C GLU A 185 -18.35 -4.79 6.46
N LEU A 186 -17.36 -4.05 5.98
CA LEU A 186 -16.86 -2.84 6.68
C LEU A 186 -17.59 -1.56 6.30
N ALA A 187 -18.16 -1.49 5.10
CA ALA A 187 -18.88 -0.31 4.61
C ALA A 187 -20.18 -0.66 3.84
N PRO A 188 -21.09 -1.49 4.41
CA PRO A 188 -22.28 -1.98 3.72
C PRO A 188 -23.17 -0.86 3.19
N GLN A 189 -23.38 0.19 3.99
CA GLN A 189 -24.25 1.31 3.62
C GLN A 189 -23.78 1.99 2.33
N TYR A 190 -22.46 2.12 2.15
CA TYR A 190 -21.92 2.71 0.93
C TYR A 190 -22.07 1.75 -0.26
N TYR A 191 -21.62 0.51 -0.10
CA TYR A 191 -21.49 -0.43 -1.21
C TYR A 191 -22.80 -1.06 -1.67
N LEU A 192 -23.79 -1.20 -0.79
CA LEU A 192 -25.08 -1.83 -1.10
C LEU A 192 -26.16 -0.81 -1.46
N SER A 193 -26.11 0.41 -0.89
CA SER A 193 -27.17 1.41 -1.07
C SER A 193 -26.73 2.62 -1.90
N ASN A 194 -25.56 3.20 -1.61
CA ASN A 194 -25.15 4.47 -2.21
C ASN A 194 -24.35 4.31 -3.51
N LEU A 195 -23.74 3.14 -3.72
CA LEU A 195 -22.96 2.89 -4.92
C LEU A 195 -23.88 2.90 -6.16
N PRO A 196 -23.55 3.67 -7.21
CA PRO A 196 -24.38 3.69 -8.42
C PRO A 196 -24.53 2.31 -9.05
N PRO A 197 -25.68 2.04 -9.74
CA PRO A 197 -25.86 0.81 -10.48
C PRO A 197 -24.67 0.50 -11.40
N SER A 198 -24.13 -0.70 -11.25
CA SER A 198 -22.96 -1.22 -11.97
C SER A 198 -22.81 -2.71 -11.71
N GLU A 199 -22.12 -3.41 -12.61
CA GLU A 199 -21.75 -4.82 -12.42
C GLU A 199 -21.02 -5.06 -11.09
N SER A 200 -20.16 -4.12 -10.67
CA SER A 200 -19.47 -4.20 -9.38
C SER A 200 -20.42 -4.15 -8.18
N ARG A 201 -21.45 -3.30 -8.22
CA ARG A 201 -22.46 -3.26 -7.16
C ARG A 201 -23.26 -4.54 -7.12
N ASP A 202 -23.67 -5.05 -8.29
CA ASP A 202 -24.50 -6.26 -8.36
C ASP A 202 -23.72 -7.49 -7.87
N LEU A 203 -22.42 -7.59 -8.19
CA LEU A 203 -21.52 -8.61 -7.63
C LEU A 203 -21.40 -8.50 -6.09
N LEU A 204 -21.19 -7.29 -5.56
CA LEU A 204 -21.10 -7.09 -4.11
C LEU A 204 -22.40 -7.46 -3.39
N ALA A 205 -23.55 -7.14 -4.00
CA ALA A 205 -24.86 -7.53 -3.47
C ALA A 205 -25.08 -9.04 -3.49
N GLN A 206 -24.55 -9.75 -4.50
CA GLN A 206 -24.58 -11.21 -4.55
C GLN A 206 -23.71 -11.82 -3.44
N LEU A 207 -22.46 -11.37 -3.32
CA LEU A 207 -21.55 -11.86 -2.27
C LEU A 207 -22.16 -11.72 -0.87
N ARG A 208 -22.86 -10.60 -0.62
CA ARG A 208 -23.53 -10.37 0.66
C ARG A 208 -24.64 -11.39 0.95
N ARG A 209 -25.40 -11.80 -0.07
CA ARG A 209 -26.46 -12.81 0.09
C ARG A 209 -25.89 -14.19 0.33
N GLU A 210 -24.81 -14.53 -0.39
CA GLU A 210 -24.11 -15.81 -0.21
C GLU A 210 -23.56 -15.94 1.23
N GLU A 211 -22.97 -14.87 1.78
CA GLU A 211 -22.53 -14.86 3.18
C GLU A 211 -23.68 -15.03 4.19
N GLU A 212 -24.85 -14.44 3.92
CA GLU A 212 -26.04 -14.56 4.78
C GLU A 212 -26.70 -15.95 4.69
N GLU A 213 -26.48 -16.70 3.61
CA GLU A 213 -26.98 -18.07 3.44
C GLU A 213 -26.06 -19.13 4.09
N GLU A 214 -24.80 -18.78 4.34
CA GLU A 214 -23.79 -19.65 4.98
C GLU A 214 -23.76 -19.55 6.53
N GLU A 215 -24.35 -18.51 7.12
CA GLU A 215 -24.55 -18.32 8.59
C GLU A 215 -25.80 -19.02 9.14
#